data_AF-A0A913WXH0-F1
#
_entry.id   AF-A0A913WXH0-F1
#
_cell.length_a   1.000
_cell.length_b   1.000
_cell.length_c   1.000
_cell.angle_alpha   90.00
_cell.angle_beta   90.00
_cell.angle_gamma   90.00
#
_symmetry.space_group_name_H-M   'P 1'
#
loop_
_entity.id
_entity.type
_entity.pdbx_description
1 polymer ?
#
loop_
_entity_poly.entity_id
_entity_poly.type
_entity_poly.pdbx_seq_one_letter_code
_entity_poly.pdbx_strand_id
1 'polypeptide(L)'
;MDELLACLVTWLDGHSLVQTVFICLYMHDPFLIQDPCLKAFCVAVLKCCEFIRIAVNTAQVFEEEDFQSMTYGFKMGSPVSEPRAAGMLKEAEEEIAKKIKSARVSIKTDPMTTDLQAEIKKNEAILARLKFLKAFYCSIVALDKHECSGVSTAKQLLNTALTLVDPIKKTIELGTHGDLEKGTCIPW
;
A
#
# COMPACT_ATOMS: atom_id res chain seq x y z
N MET A 1 2.73 0.30 7.39
CA MET A 1 1.94 0.31 6.13
C MET A 1 1.33 1.68 5.92
N ASP A 2 0.54 2.18 6.86
CA ASP A 2 -0.11 3.50 6.74
C ASP A 2 0.87 4.66 6.60
N GLU A 3 1.91 4.70 7.44
CA GLU A 3 2.96 5.73 7.34
C GLU A 3 3.62 5.77 5.95
N LEU A 4 3.81 4.60 5.34
CA LEU A 4 4.40 4.49 4.01
C LEU A 4 3.42 4.94 2.91
N LEU A 5 2.11 4.73 3.10
CA LEU A 5 1.08 5.29 2.21
C LEU A 5 0.97 6.81 2.37
N ALA A 6 1.10 7.33 3.60
CA ALA A 6 1.17 8.76 3.86
C ALA A 6 2.39 9.37 3.16
N CYS A 7 3.57 8.76 3.28
CA CYS A 7 4.77 9.17 2.55
C CYS A 7 4.56 9.18 1.03
N LEU A 8 3.84 8.18 0.48
CA LEU A 8 3.51 8.16 -0.95
C LEU A 8 2.62 9.35 -1.35
N VAL A 9 1.63 9.71 -0.52
CA VAL A 9 0.79 10.90 -0.75
C VAL A 9 1.61 12.18 -0.64
N THR A 10 2.46 12.32 0.37
CA THR A 10 3.34 13.50 0.53
C THR A 10 4.29 13.68 -0.65
N TRP A 11 4.77 12.59 -1.25
CA TRP A 11 5.54 12.64 -2.50
C TRP A 11 4.69 13.14 -3.68
N LEU A 12 3.44 12.66 -3.80
CA LEU A 12 2.49 13.13 -4.80
C LEU A 12 2.13 14.62 -4.62
N ASP A 13 2.24 15.15 -3.41
CA ASP A 13 2.04 16.57 -3.08
C ASP A 13 3.31 17.43 -3.31
N GLY A 14 4.32 16.92 -4.03
CA GLY A 14 5.47 17.71 -4.49
C GLY A 14 6.76 17.56 -3.67
N HIS A 15 6.76 16.80 -2.57
CA HIS A 15 7.99 16.54 -1.81
C HIS A 15 8.91 15.54 -2.52
N SER A 16 10.19 15.50 -2.18
CA SER A 16 11.12 14.52 -2.77
C SER A 16 10.91 13.11 -2.22
N LEU A 17 11.23 12.10 -3.04
CA LEU A 17 11.21 10.69 -2.62
C LEU A 17 12.14 10.40 -1.43
N VAL A 18 13.27 11.10 -1.35
CA VAL A 18 14.25 10.95 -0.25
C VAL A 18 13.78 11.52 1.08
N GLN A 19 12.88 12.50 1.05
CA GLN A 19 12.25 13.06 2.25
C GLN A 19 10.97 12.32 2.67
N THR A 20 10.48 11.42 1.82
CA THR A 20 9.19 10.73 2.01
C THR A 20 9.37 9.21 1.96
N VAL A 21 9.12 8.56 0.83
CA VAL A 21 9.09 7.09 0.69
C VAL A 21 10.41 6.44 1.13
N PHE A 22 11.56 7.03 0.79
CA PHE A 22 12.87 6.48 1.13
C PHE A 22 13.36 6.80 2.55
N ILE A 23 12.58 7.49 3.38
CA ILE A 23 12.87 7.50 4.83
C ILE A 23 12.58 6.13 5.46
N CYS A 24 11.73 5.32 4.81
CA CYS A 24 11.45 3.97 5.22
C CYS A 24 12.56 3.01 4.75
N LEU A 25 13.34 2.47 5.69
CA LEU A 25 14.45 1.56 5.41
C LEU A 25 14.04 0.31 4.62
N TYR A 26 12.80 -0.17 4.80
CA TYR A 26 12.25 -1.31 4.05
C TYR A 26 12.19 -1.05 2.53
N MET A 27 12.17 0.21 2.10
CA MET A 27 12.08 0.60 0.70
C MET A 27 13.43 0.56 -0.01
N HIS A 28 14.53 0.44 0.73
CA HIS A 28 15.89 0.42 0.16
C HIS A 28 16.20 -0.96 -0.42
N ASP A 29 15.80 -2.02 0.29
CA ASP A 29 15.87 -3.39 -0.19
C ASP A 29 14.74 -4.27 0.40
N PRO A 30 13.57 -4.34 -0.27
CA PRO A 30 12.46 -5.16 0.20
C PRO A 30 12.77 -6.67 0.24
N PHE A 31 13.81 -7.16 -0.43
CA PHE A 31 14.10 -8.59 -0.48
C PHE A 31 14.67 -9.13 0.83
N LEU A 32 15.27 -8.26 1.65
CA LEU A 32 15.76 -8.59 2.99
C LEU A 32 14.62 -8.79 4.01
N ILE A 33 13.41 -8.33 3.71
CA ILE A 33 12.24 -8.47 4.58
C ILE A 33 11.88 -9.95 4.70
N GLN A 34 11.72 -10.44 5.93
CA GLN A 34 11.35 -11.86 6.15
C GLN A 34 9.84 -12.08 6.03
N ASP A 35 9.04 -11.14 6.52
CA ASP A 35 7.58 -11.21 6.43
C ASP A 35 7.11 -11.07 4.96
N PRO A 36 6.48 -12.10 4.37
CA PRO A 36 6.06 -12.06 2.96
C PRO A 36 5.01 -10.98 2.67
N CYS A 37 4.14 -10.70 3.63
CA CYS A 37 3.09 -9.70 3.52
C CYS A 37 3.67 -8.29 3.40
N LEU A 38 4.56 -7.91 4.33
CA LEU A 38 5.28 -6.64 4.31
C LEU A 38 6.18 -6.53 3.08
N LYS A 39 6.87 -7.61 2.68
CA LYS A 39 7.65 -7.65 1.44
C LYS A 39 6.80 -7.33 0.22
N ALA A 40 5.66 -8.00 0.06
CA ALA A 40 4.74 -7.75 -1.04
C ALA A 40 4.23 -6.30 -1.05
N PHE A 41 3.91 -5.77 0.13
CA PHE A 41 3.50 -4.38 0.30
C PHE A 41 4.58 -3.39 -0.14
N CYS A 42 5.81 -3.52 0.37
CA CYS A 42 6.92 -2.63 0.03
C CYS A 42 7.30 -2.70 -1.46
N VAL A 43 7.33 -3.90 -2.04
CA VAL A 43 7.57 -4.08 -3.48
C VAL A 43 6.49 -3.35 -4.30
N ALA A 44 5.22 -3.48 -3.92
CA ALA A 44 4.13 -2.82 -4.62
C ALA A 44 4.17 -1.29 -4.49
N VAL A 45 4.53 -0.73 -3.32
CA VAL A 45 4.71 0.73 -3.17
C VAL A 45 5.86 1.24 -4.05
N LEU A 46 7.00 0.55 -4.11
CA LEU A 46 8.10 0.91 -5.02
C LEU A 46 7.64 0.89 -6.48
N LYS A 47 6.82 -0.10 -6.85
CA LYS A 47 6.22 -0.18 -8.18
C LYS A 47 5.26 0.97 -8.46
N CYS A 48 4.42 1.36 -7.50
CA CYS A 48 3.59 2.56 -7.65
C CYS A 48 4.46 3.79 -7.92
N CYS A 49 5.55 3.99 -7.15
CA CYS A 49 6.48 5.10 -7.38
C CYS A 49 7.09 5.06 -8.78
N GLU A 50 7.50 3.88 -9.25
CA GLU A 50 8.05 3.68 -10.60
C GLU A 50 7.06 4.11 -11.68
N PHE A 51 5.84 3.56 -11.66
CA PHE A 51 4.83 3.83 -12.70
C PHE A 51 4.31 5.26 -12.67
N ILE A 52 4.04 5.82 -11.48
CA ILE A 52 3.63 7.22 -11.34
C ILE A 52 4.71 8.13 -11.92
N ARG A 53 5.98 7.90 -11.57
CA ARG A 53 7.11 8.67 -12.09
C ARG A 53 7.20 8.57 -13.60
N ILE A 54 7.02 7.39 -14.19
CA ILE A 54 7.02 7.19 -15.65
C ILE A 54 5.86 7.95 -16.30
N ALA A 55 4.65 7.83 -15.76
CA ALA A 55 3.46 8.50 -16.29
C ALA A 55 3.61 10.03 -16.28
N VAL A 56 4.01 10.60 -15.14
CA VAL A 56 4.20 12.06 -14.99
C VAL A 56 5.31 12.57 -15.90
N ASN A 57 6.46 11.89 -15.93
CA ASN A 57 7.55 12.28 -16.84
C ASN A 57 7.17 12.08 -18.32
N THR A 58 6.33 11.12 -18.68
CA THR A 58 5.91 10.95 -20.08
C THR A 58 4.97 12.07 -20.50
N ALA A 59 4.11 12.53 -19.59
CA ALA A 59 3.16 13.59 -19.87
C ALA A 59 3.82 14.98 -19.95
N GLN A 60 4.97 15.19 -19.28
CA GLN A 60 5.72 16.47 -19.30
C GLN A 60 4.86 17.69 -18.89
N VAL A 61 3.90 17.49 -18.00
CA VAL A 61 2.93 18.51 -17.51
C VAL A 61 3.08 18.74 -16.01
N PHE A 62 4.30 19.05 -15.55
CA PHE A 62 4.56 19.37 -14.15
C PHE A 62 5.69 20.39 -14.01
N GLU A 63 5.61 21.25 -13.01
CA GLU A 63 6.76 22.05 -12.52
C GLU A 63 7.43 21.35 -11.32
N GLU A 64 8.65 21.74 -10.97
CA GLU A 64 9.39 21.10 -9.86
C GLU A 64 8.68 21.27 -8.49
N GLU A 65 7.83 22.29 -8.35
CA GLU A 65 6.99 22.50 -7.17
C GLU A 65 5.77 21.55 -7.13
N ASP A 66 5.31 21.07 -8.29
CA ASP A 66 4.15 20.17 -8.39
C ASP A 66 4.55 18.71 -8.17
N PHE A 67 5.74 18.32 -8.64
CA PHE A 67 6.17 16.94 -8.56
C PHE A 67 7.70 16.77 -8.65
N GLN A 68 8.26 16.10 -7.64
CA GLN A 68 9.69 15.83 -7.57
C GLN A 68 9.98 14.40 -8.05
N SER A 69 10.43 14.25 -9.31
CA SER A 69 10.60 12.94 -9.95
C SER A 69 11.96 12.27 -9.72
N MET A 70 12.89 12.92 -8.99
CA MET A 70 14.26 12.44 -8.83
C MET A 70 14.33 11.26 -7.86
N THR A 71 15.04 10.21 -8.27
CA THR A 71 15.22 9.01 -7.45
C THR A 71 16.51 9.02 -6.62
N TYR A 72 17.41 9.98 -6.84
CA TYR A 72 18.69 10.13 -6.12
C TYR A 72 19.53 8.84 -6.05
N GLY A 73 19.46 8.00 -7.09
CA GLY A 73 20.22 6.74 -7.17
C GLY A 73 19.55 5.54 -6.49
N PHE A 74 18.39 5.72 -5.86
CA PHE A 74 17.61 4.61 -5.30
C PHE A 74 16.99 3.74 -6.40
N LYS A 75 17.00 2.43 -6.18
CA LYS A 75 16.42 1.45 -7.10
C LYS A 75 14.90 1.39 -6.92
N MET A 76 14.18 1.74 -7.96
CA MET A 76 12.72 1.60 -8.00
C MET A 76 12.35 0.19 -8.45
N GLY A 77 11.89 -0.68 -7.54
CA GLY A 77 11.12 -1.92 -7.83
C GLY A 77 11.64 -2.90 -8.90
N SER A 78 12.85 -2.71 -9.40
CA SER A 78 13.29 -3.13 -10.74
C SER A 78 13.36 -4.63 -11.01
N PRO A 79 13.66 -5.54 -10.06
CA PRO A 79 13.74 -6.96 -10.39
C PRO A 79 12.36 -7.66 -10.50
N VAL A 80 11.26 -7.00 -10.13
CA VAL A 80 9.93 -7.64 -10.09
C VAL A 80 9.10 -7.20 -11.28
N SER A 81 8.61 -8.15 -12.09
CA SER A 81 7.65 -7.87 -13.16
C SER A 81 6.28 -7.41 -12.60
N GLU A 82 5.50 -6.66 -13.37
CA GLU A 82 4.16 -6.23 -12.94
C GLU A 82 3.24 -7.39 -12.53
N PRO A 83 3.13 -8.48 -13.32
CA PRO A 83 2.27 -9.60 -12.94
C PRO A 83 2.76 -10.26 -11.66
N ARG A 84 4.07 -10.28 -11.42
CA ARG A 84 4.64 -10.83 -10.18
C ARG A 84 4.31 -9.94 -8.98
N ALA A 85 4.43 -8.61 -9.09
CA ALA A 85 4.09 -7.70 -8.00
C ALA A 85 2.60 -7.83 -7.60
N ALA A 86 1.70 -7.87 -8.59
CA ALA A 86 0.27 -8.13 -8.34
C ALA A 86 0.03 -9.52 -7.75
N GLY A 87 0.78 -10.53 -8.20
CA GLY A 87 0.75 -11.89 -7.67
C GLY A 87 1.18 -11.97 -6.20
N MET A 88 2.27 -11.29 -5.81
CA MET A 88 2.74 -11.23 -4.43
C MET A 88 1.70 -10.62 -3.49
N LEU A 89 1.02 -9.54 -3.90
CA LEU A 89 -0.08 -8.97 -3.12
C LEU A 89 -1.25 -9.94 -2.99
N LYS A 90 -1.61 -10.65 -4.08
CA LYS A 90 -2.66 -11.67 -4.05
C LYS A 90 -2.32 -12.82 -3.11
N GLU A 91 -1.09 -13.31 -3.14
CA GLU A 91 -0.59 -14.35 -2.22
C GLU A 91 -0.71 -13.89 -0.76
N ALA A 92 -0.30 -12.65 -0.46
CA ALA A 92 -0.43 -12.06 0.87
C ALA A 92 -1.91 -11.93 1.32
N GLU A 93 -2.80 -11.47 0.44
CA GLU A 93 -4.24 -11.39 0.72
C GLU A 93 -4.83 -12.77 1.09
N GLU A 94 -4.49 -13.79 0.30
CA GLU A 94 -4.97 -15.16 0.52
C GLU A 94 -4.43 -15.75 1.82
N GLU A 95 -3.16 -15.47 2.17
CA GLU A 95 -2.56 -15.91 3.42
C GLU A 95 -3.27 -15.29 4.63
N ILE A 96 -3.47 -13.97 4.63
CA ILE A 96 -4.16 -13.27 5.72
C ILE A 96 -5.63 -13.71 5.81
N ALA A 97 -6.31 -13.90 4.67
CA ALA A 97 -7.68 -14.40 4.64
C ALA A 97 -7.81 -15.82 5.23
N LYS A 98 -6.82 -16.70 4.95
CA LYS A 98 -6.74 -18.03 5.57
C LYS A 98 -6.55 -17.93 7.08
N LYS A 99 -5.67 -17.05 7.58
CA LYS A 99 -5.47 -16.81 9.03
C LYS A 99 -6.78 -16.38 9.71
N ILE A 100 -7.52 -15.43 9.12
CA ILE A 100 -8.82 -14.99 9.63
C ILE A 100 -9.82 -16.15 9.69
N LYS A 101 -9.92 -16.95 8.62
CA LYS A 101 -10.86 -18.07 8.57
C LYS A 101 -10.54 -19.11 9.64
N SER A 102 -9.27 -19.48 9.80
CA SER A 102 -8.83 -20.43 10.83
C SER A 102 -9.10 -19.91 12.24
N ALA A 103 -8.77 -18.64 12.52
CA ALA A 103 -9.05 -18.01 13.81
C ALA A 103 -10.54 -17.97 14.14
N ARG A 104 -11.41 -17.67 13.16
CA ARG A 104 -12.88 -17.70 13.35
C ARG A 104 -13.43 -19.09 13.66
N VAL A 105 -12.81 -20.16 13.15
CA VAL A 105 -13.19 -21.54 13.49
C VAL A 105 -12.84 -21.82 14.95
N SER A 106 -11.64 -21.45 15.40
CA SER A 106 -11.19 -21.65 16.77
C SER A 106 -12.01 -20.86 17.81
N ILE A 107 -12.52 -19.67 17.47
CA ILE A 107 -13.45 -18.92 18.35
C ILE A 107 -14.78 -19.65 18.53
N LYS A 108 -15.29 -20.34 17.50
CA LYS A 108 -16.56 -21.06 17.63
C LYS A 108 -16.48 -22.22 18.64
N THR A 109 -15.28 -22.80 18.79
CA THR A 109 -15.03 -23.87 19.76
C THR A 109 -14.74 -23.36 21.17
N ASP A 110 -14.18 -22.14 21.32
CA ASP A 110 -13.96 -21.48 22.61
C ASP A 110 -14.19 -19.95 22.51
N PRO A 111 -15.42 -19.47 22.77
CA PRO A 111 -15.83 -18.08 22.53
C PRO A 111 -15.16 -17.02 23.41
N MET A 112 -14.48 -17.42 24.49
CA MET A 112 -14.01 -16.51 25.54
C MET A 112 -12.62 -15.91 25.27
N THR A 113 -11.99 -16.26 24.14
CA THR A 113 -10.60 -15.90 23.86
C THR A 113 -10.46 -14.48 23.30
N THR A 114 -10.32 -13.47 24.18
CA THR A 114 -10.17 -12.05 23.81
C THR A 114 -8.98 -11.80 22.87
N ASP A 115 -7.87 -12.52 23.07
CA ASP A 115 -6.66 -12.38 22.23
C ASP A 115 -6.91 -12.78 20.78
N LEU A 116 -7.72 -13.81 20.56
CA LEU A 116 -8.03 -14.30 19.22
C LEU A 116 -8.97 -13.35 18.46
N GLN A 117 -9.89 -12.69 19.17
CA GLN A 117 -10.71 -11.63 18.58
C GLN A 117 -9.86 -10.41 18.17
N ALA A 118 -8.90 -10.01 19.01
CA ALA A 118 -7.97 -8.93 18.69
C ALA A 118 -7.10 -9.27 17.47
N GLU A 119 -6.63 -10.51 17.38
CA GLU A 119 -5.84 -10.99 16.25
C GLU A 119 -6.63 -11.02 14.93
N ILE A 120 -7.92 -11.41 14.98
CA ILE A 120 -8.79 -11.33 13.79
C ILE A 120 -8.94 -9.88 13.32
N LYS A 121 -9.20 -8.94 14.24
CA LYS A 121 -9.33 -7.51 13.90
C LYS A 121 -8.05 -6.97 13.24
N LYS A 122 -6.88 -7.31 13.79
CA LYS A 122 -5.59 -6.94 13.19
C LYS A 122 -5.42 -7.51 11.79
N ASN A 123 -5.73 -8.79 11.59
CA ASN A 123 -5.64 -9.42 10.27
C ASN A 123 -6.65 -8.82 9.28
N GLU A 124 -7.86 -8.45 9.70
CA GLU A 124 -8.84 -7.74 8.87
C GLU A 124 -8.33 -6.35 8.44
N ALA A 125 -7.69 -5.63 9.37
CA ALA A 125 -7.07 -4.34 9.12
C ALA A 125 -5.93 -4.43 8.09
N ILE A 126 -5.06 -5.45 8.21
CA ILE A 126 -3.98 -5.72 7.26
C ILE A 126 -4.55 -6.09 5.89
N LEU A 127 -5.58 -6.96 5.85
CA LEU A 127 -6.20 -7.40 4.61
C LEU A 127 -6.83 -6.22 3.84
N ALA A 128 -7.45 -5.27 4.53
CA ALA A 128 -8.00 -4.07 3.91
C ALA A 128 -6.91 -3.23 3.21
N ARG A 129 -5.75 -3.04 3.88
CA ARG A 129 -4.60 -2.30 3.33
C ARG A 129 -3.96 -3.00 2.13
N LEU A 130 -3.82 -4.33 2.18
CA LEU A 130 -3.33 -5.12 1.05
C LEU A 130 -4.25 -5.00 -0.17
N LYS A 131 -5.56 -5.17 0.03
CA LYS A 131 -6.56 -5.03 -1.04
C LYS A 131 -6.57 -3.62 -1.62
N PHE A 132 -6.43 -2.61 -0.78
CA PHE A 132 -6.38 -1.22 -1.21
C PHE A 132 -5.17 -1.00 -2.11
N LEU A 133 -3.97 -1.37 -1.63
CA LEU A 133 -2.74 -1.17 -2.37
C LEU A 133 -2.74 -1.95 -3.68
N LYS A 134 -3.27 -3.18 -3.70
CA LYS A 134 -3.41 -3.96 -4.94
C LYS A 134 -4.34 -3.31 -5.95
N ALA A 135 -5.51 -2.87 -5.51
CA ALA A 135 -6.46 -2.18 -6.38
C ALA A 135 -5.84 -0.89 -6.94
N PHE A 136 -5.20 -0.10 -6.08
CA PHE A 136 -4.49 1.12 -6.47
C PHE A 136 -3.34 0.84 -7.45
N TYR A 137 -2.45 -0.10 -7.13
CA TYR A 137 -1.34 -0.50 -7.99
C TYR A 137 -1.82 -0.97 -9.37
N CYS A 138 -2.78 -1.90 -9.42
CA CYS A 138 -3.33 -2.39 -10.68
C CYS A 138 -4.04 -1.28 -11.47
N SER A 139 -4.59 -0.26 -10.80
CA SER A 139 -5.19 0.88 -11.48
C SER A 139 -4.13 1.72 -12.21
N ILE A 140 -2.98 1.94 -11.59
CA ILE A 140 -1.86 2.67 -12.20
C ILE A 140 -1.31 1.89 -13.40
N VAL A 141 -1.12 0.57 -13.25
CA VAL A 141 -0.70 -0.31 -14.36
C VAL A 141 -1.72 -0.30 -15.50
N ALA A 142 -3.02 -0.24 -15.20
CA ALA A 142 -4.04 -0.13 -16.23
C ALA A 142 -3.97 1.22 -16.96
N LEU A 143 -3.63 2.32 -16.28
CA LEU A 143 -3.47 3.64 -16.91
C LEU A 143 -2.27 3.71 -17.87
N ASP A 144 -1.24 2.88 -17.65
CA ASP A 144 -0.05 2.81 -18.52
C ASP A 144 -0.32 2.13 -19.87
N LYS A 145 -1.48 1.48 -20.04
CA LYS A 145 -1.84 0.82 -21.30
C LYS A 145 -2.04 1.84 -22.43
N HIS A 146 -1.54 1.47 -23.61
CA HIS A 146 -1.68 2.27 -24.84
C HIS A 146 -3.13 2.60 -25.18
N GLU A 147 -3.30 3.73 -25.89
CA GLU A 147 -4.56 4.20 -26.46
C GLU A 147 -5.71 4.32 -25.43
N CYS A 148 -5.36 4.62 -24.18
CA CYS A 148 -6.33 4.74 -23.08
C CYS A 148 -7.17 3.47 -22.84
N SER A 149 -6.73 2.31 -23.36
CA SER A 149 -7.49 1.04 -23.32
C SER A 149 -7.74 0.52 -21.90
N GLY A 150 -6.93 0.95 -20.92
CA GLY A 150 -7.10 0.57 -19.52
C GLY A 150 -7.87 1.56 -18.65
N VAL A 151 -8.32 2.71 -19.16
CA VAL A 151 -8.99 3.76 -18.36
C VAL A 151 -10.25 3.25 -17.66
N SER A 152 -11.08 2.46 -18.36
CA SER A 152 -12.29 1.87 -17.77
C SER A 152 -11.96 0.94 -16.61
N THR A 153 -10.95 0.08 -16.79
CA THR A 153 -10.46 -0.84 -15.75
C THR A 153 -9.85 -0.06 -14.58
N ALA A 154 -9.04 0.95 -14.85
CA ALA A 154 -8.46 1.81 -13.82
C ALA A 154 -9.54 2.46 -12.96
N LYS A 155 -10.60 3.00 -13.58
CA LYS A 155 -11.74 3.58 -12.85
C LYS A 155 -12.43 2.56 -11.94
N GLN A 156 -12.66 1.34 -12.41
CA GLN A 156 -13.25 0.27 -11.59
C GLN A 156 -12.35 -0.09 -10.39
N LEU A 157 -11.05 -0.17 -10.60
CA LEU A 157 -10.07 -0.48 -9.57
C LEU A 157 -9.93 0.66 -8.55
N LEU A 158 -9.95 1.92 -8.99
CA LEU A 158 -9.96 3.08 -8.11
C LEU A 158 -11.24 3.13 -7.26
N ASN A 159 -12.41 2.82 -7.84
CA ASN A 159 -13.64 2.69 -7.06
C ASN A 159 -13.52 1.57 -6.01
N THR A 160 -12.89 0.45 -6.36
CA THR A 160 -12.62 -0.63 -5.41
C THR A 160 -11.71 -0.16 -4.27
N ALA A 161 -10.61 0.54 -4.60
CA ALA A 161 -9.72 1.13 -3.61
C ALA A 161 -10.46 2.12 -2.70
N LEU A 162 -11.33 2.98 -3.27
CA LEU A 162 -12.14 3.93 -2.49
C LEU A 162 -13.01 3.22 -1.44
N THR A 163 -13.66 2.11 -1.79
CA THR A 163 -14.47 1.33 -0.81
C THR A 163 -13.65 0.78 0.36
N LEU A 164 -12.33 0.64 0.22
CA LEU A 164 -11.44 0.10 1.23
C LEU A 164 -10.89 1.18 2.18
N VAL A 165 -11.07 2.47 1.84
CA VAL A 165 -10.64 3.58 2.68
C VAL A 165 -11.41 3.59 4.01
N ASP A 166 -12.72 3.33 3.99
CA ASP A 166 -13.53 3.32 5.23
C ASP A 166 -13.10 2.21 6.22
N PRO A 167 -12.92 0.94 5.81
CA PRO A 167 -12.33 -0.09 6.67
C PRO A 167 -10.93 0.26 7.19
N ILE A 168 -10.09 0.92 6.37
CA ILE A 168 -8.75 1.35 6.80
C ILE A 168 -8.87 2.40 7.90
N LYS A 169 -9.69 3.45 7.69
CA LYS A 169 -9.94 4.52 8.66
C LYS A 169 -10.40 4.00 10.02
N LYS A 170 -11.32 3.02 10.01
CA LYS A 170 -11.86 2.38 11.23
C LYS A 170 -10.86 1.48 11.97
N THR A 171 -9.65 1.32 11.44
CA THR A 171 -8.60 0.45 12.00
C THR A 171 -7.24 1.15 12.01
N ILE A 172 -7.20 2.48 11.96
CA ILE A 172 -5.95 3.26 12.06
C ILE A 172 -5.34 3.09 13.46
N GLU A 173 -6.19 2.99 14.48
CA GLU A 173 -5.82 2.85 15.88
C GLU A 173 -5.06 1.55 16.20
N LEU A 174 -5.12 0.56 15.30
CA LEU A 174 -4.34 -0.67 15.43
C LEU A 174 -2.89 -0.53 14.95
N GLY A 175 -2.54 0.61 14.36
CA GLY A 175 -1.17 0.96 13.96
C GLY A 175 -0.34 1.57 15.09
N THR A 176 0.94 1.84 14.81
CA THR A 176 1.90 2.40 15.79
C THR A 176 1.54 3.80 16.30
N HIS A 177 0.65 4.50 15.61
CA HIS A 177 0.19 5.85 15.94
C HIS A 177 -1.24 5.89 16.52
N GLY A 178 -1.83 4.74 16.83
CA GLY A 178 -3.22 4.65 17.28
C GLY A 178 -3.56 5.32 18.61
N ASP A 179 -2.55 5.72 19.38
CA ASP A 179 -2.72 6.46 20.64
C ASP A 179 -2.76 8.00 20.46
N LEU A 180 -2.61 8.54 19.24
CA LEU A 180 -2.59 9.99 18.99
C LEU A 180 -3.98 10.67 19.04
N GLU A 181 -5.07 9.91 19.21
CA GLU A 181 -6.40 10.48 19.49
C GLU A 181 -6.52 11.13 20.90
N LYS A 182 -5.42 11.28 21.64
CA LYS A 182 -5.28 12.34 22.64
C LYS A 182 -4.67 13.61 22.03
N GLY A 183 -5.35 14.16 21.03
CA GLY A 183 -5.46 15.60 20.82
C GLY A 183 -4.18 16.39 20.58
N THR A 184 -3.24 15.90 19.77
CA THR A 184 -2.25 16.78 19.13
C THR A 184 -1.97 16.31 17.71
N CYS A 185 -2.64 16.93 16.74
CA CYS A 185 -2.07 17.04 15.41
C CYS A 185 -0.71 17.71 15.59
N ILE A 186 0.37 16.95 15.42
CA ILE A 186 1.69 17.53 15.23
C ILE A 186 1.67 18.05 13.78
N PRO A 187 1.80 19.35 13.54
CA PRO A 187 2.01 19.84 12.18
C PRO A 187 3.36 19.33 11.71
N TRP A 188 3.38 18.69 10.54
CA TRP A 188 4.60 18.54 9.76
C TRP A 188 4.99 19.90 9.18
#